data_AF-A0A2J8RQN3-F1
#
_entry.id   AF-A0A2J8RQN3-F1
#
_cell.length_a   1.000
_cell.length_b   1.000
_cell.length_c   1.000
_cell.angle_alpha   90.00
_cell.angle_beta   90.00
_cell.angle_gamma   90.00
#
_symmetry.space_group_name_H-M   'P 1'
#
loop_
_entity.id
_entity.type
_entity.pdbx_description
1 polymer ?
#
loop_
_entity_poly.entity_id
_entity_poly.type
_entity_poly.pdbx_seq_one_letter_code
_entity_poly.pdbx_strand_id
1 'polypeptide(L)'
;MDLLFGRRKTPEELLRQNQRALNRAMRELDRERQKLETQEKKIIADIKKMAKQGQMDAVRIMAKDLVRTRRYVRKFVLMRANIQAVSLKIQTLKSNNSMAQAMKGVTKAMGTMNRQLKLPQIQKIMMEFERQAEIMDMKEEMMNDAIDDAMGDEEDEEE
;
A
#
# COMPACT_ATOMS: atom_id res chain seq x y z
N MET A 1 -3.52 32.09 22.75
CA MET A 1 -3.04 30.94 23.55
C MET A 1 -2.75 29.70 22.69
N ASP A 2 -2.34 29.84 21.42
CA ASP A 2 -2.10 28.71 20.50
C ASP A 2 -0.62 28.35 20.30
N LEU A 3 0.29 28.98 21.05
CA LEU A 3 1.75 28.80 20.90
C LEU A 3 2.39 27.95 22.01
N LEU A 4 1.63 27.58 23.05
CA LEU A 4 2.13 26.88 24.26
C LEU A 4 1.74 25.39 24.35
N PHE A 5 0.76 24.94 23.54
CA PHE A 5 0.44 23.53 23.37
C PHE A 5 0.52 23.22 21.88
N GLY A 6 1.51 22.44 21.47
CA GLY A 6 1.79 22.14 20.07
C GLY A 6 0.52 21.81 19.29
N ARG A 7 0.30 22.54 18.18
CA ARG A 7 -0.87 22.36 17.31
C ARG A 7 -1.11 20.87 17.06
N ARG A 8 -2.29 20.38 17.44
CA ARG A 8 -2.73 19.03 17.05
C ARG A 8 -2.74 18.97 15.53
N LYS A 9 -1.97 18.05 14.97
CA LYS A 9 -1.89 17.85 13.52
C LYS A 9 -3.28 17.55 12.97
N THR A 10 -3.59 18.14 11.83
CA THR A 10 -4.85 17.83 11.15
C THR A 10 -4.82 16.39 10.64
N PRO A 11 -5.99 15.75 10.41
CA PRO A 11 -6.04 14.42 9.79
C PRO A 11 -5.27 14.35 8.46
N GLU A 12 -5.29 15.42 7.65
CA GLU A 12 -4.52 15.49 6.41
C GLU A 12 -3.01 15.52 6.63
N GLU A 13 -2.54 16.27 7.63
CA GLU A 13 -1.13 16.32 8.01
C GLU A 13 -0.63 14.97 8.51
N LEU A 14 -1.45 14.27 9.31
CA LEU A 14 -1.18 12.91 9.79
C LEU A 14 -1.09 11.91 8.63
N LEU A 15 -2.05 11.93 7.70
CA LEU A 15 -2.04 11.07 6.51
C LEU A 15 -0.80 11.32 5.64
N ARG A 16 -0.44 12.59 5.41
CA ARG A 16 0.78 12.95 4.66
C ARG A 16 2.06 12.50 5.37
N GLN A 17 2.12 12.65 6.69
CA GLN A 17 3.27 12.21 7.48
C GLN A 17 3.44 10.69 7.42
N ASN A 18 2.34 9.94 7.59
CA ASN A 18 2.34 8.48 7.52
C ASN A 18 2.76 8.01 6.13
N GLN A 19 2.23 8.61 5.06
CA GLN A 19 2.64 8.29 3.69
C GLN A 19 4.16 8.46 3.48
N ARG A 20 4.74 9.56 3.99
CA ARG A 20 6.19 9.80 3.93
C ARG A 20 6.99 8.82 4.77
N ALA A 21 6.46 8.35 5.89
CA ALA A 21 7.11 7.35 6.72
C ALA A 21 7.11 5.98 6.03
N LEU A 22 5.97 5.55 5.47
CA LEU A 22 5.86 4.31 4.71
C LEU A 22 6.80 4.31 3.48
N ASN A 23 6.83 5.41 2.72
CA ASN A 23 7.75 5.54 1.58
C ASN A 23 9.22 5.47 1.99
N ARG A 24 9.58 5.99 3.16
CA ARG A 24 10.93 5.86 3.70
C ARG A 24 11.25 4.42 4.10
N ALA A 25 10.31 3.76 4.79
CA ALA A 25 10.44 2.35 5.16
C ALA A 25 10.62 1.47 3.92
N MET A 26 9.82 1.63 2.86
CA MET A 26 9.97 0.88 1.61
C MET A 26 11.38 1.00 1.01
N ARG A 27 11.92 2.22 0.94
CA ARG A 27 13.29 2.45 0.42
C ARG A 27 14.38 1.86 1.30
N GLU A 28 14.15 1.81 2.61
CA GLU A 28 15.08 1.16 3.53
C GLU A 28 15.06 -0.35 3.38
N LEU A 29 13.87 -0.95 3.26
CA LEU A 29 13.71 -2.37 2.95
C LEU A 29 14.38 -2.75 1.63
N ASP A 30 14.21 -1.94 0.58
CA ASP A 30 14.85 -2.18 -0.72
C ASP A 30 16.37 -2.14 -0.63
N ARG A 31 16.93 -1.19 0.14
CA ARG A 31 18.38 -1.09 0.35
C ARG A 31 18.93 -2.28 1.11
N GLU A 32 18.25 -2.73 2.17
CA GLU A 32 18.66 -3.91 2.92
C GLU A 32 18.53 -5.20 2.09
N ARG A 33 17.45 -5.32 1.30
CA ARG A 33 17.29 -6.43 0.35
C ARG A 33 18.45 -6.49 -0.64
N GLN A 34 18.82 -5.36 -1.23
CA GLN A 34 19.91 -5.30 -2.22
C GLN A 34 21.29 -5.65 -1.60
N LYS A 35 21.52 -5.27 -0.34
CA LYS A 35 22.72 -5.70 0.40
C LYS A 35 22.74 -7.23 0.59
N LEU A 36 21.61 -7.81 0.98
CA LEU A 36 21.48 -9.26 1.15
C LEU A 36 21.63 -10.02 -0.17
N GLU A 37 21.07 -9.54 -1.28
CA GLU A 37 21.28 -10.11 -2.62
C GLU A 37 22.75 -10.07 -3.04
N THR A 38 23.46 -8.98 -2.70
CA THR A 38 24.90 -8.86 -2.96
C THR A 38 25.70 -9.85 -2.10
N GLN A 39 25.33 -9.99 -0.82
CA GLN A 39 25.92 -10.98 0.08
C GLN A 39 25.65 -12.41 -0.41
N GLU A 40 24.45 -12.70 -0.91
CA GLU A 40 24.09 -13.99 -1.49
C GLU A 40 25.05 -14.35 -2.63
N LYS A 41 25.29 -13.43 -3.56
CA LYS A 41 26.23 -13.64 -4.68
C LYS A 41 27.65 -13.94 -4.19
N LYS A 42 28.11 -13.25 -3.14
CA LYS A 42 29.42 -13.50 -2.53
C LYS A 42 29.49 -14.88 -1.87
N ILE A 43 28.49 -15.25 -1.07
CA ILE A 43 28.40 -16.56 -0.43
C ILE A 43 28.43 -17.68 -1.49
N ILE A 44 27.70 -17.52 -2.60
CA ILE A 44 27.73 -18.50 -3.71
C ILE A 44 29.13 -18.63 -4.30
N ALA A 45 29.83 -17.52 -4.53
CA ALA A 45 31.20 -17.53 -5.04
C ALA A 45 32.18 -18.21 -4.06
N ASP A 46 32.06 -17.91 -2.77
CA ASP A 46 32.89 -18.50 -1.72
C ASP A 46 32.62 -20.01 -1.56
N ILE A 47 31.35 -20.43 -1.59
CA ILE A 47 30.99 -21.87 -1.60
C ILE A 47 31.68 -22.59 -2.76
N LYS A 48 31.62 -22.03 -3.97
CA LYS A 48 32.26 -22.63 -5.16
C LYS A 48 33.78 -22.71 -4.99
N LYS A 49 34.41 -21.70 -4.40
CA LYS A 49 35.85 -21.66 -4.15
C LYS A 49 36.26 -22.71 -3.11
N MET A 50 35.57 -22.77 -1.97
CA MET A 50 35.87 -23.70 -0.88
C MET A 50 35.62 -25.15 -1.28
N ALA A 51 34.58 -25.40 -2.08
CA ALA A 51 34.31 -26.73 -2.65
C ALA A 51 35.47 -27.22 -3.54
N LYS A 52 36.02 -26.36 -4.40
CA LYS A 52 37.20 -26.69 -5.22
C LYS A 52 38.45 -26.99 -4.40
N GLN A 53 38.55 -26.38 -3.21
CA GLN A 53 39.65 -26.61 -2.26
C GLN A 53 39.44 -27.85 -1.38
N GLY A 54 38.32 -28.58 -1.54
CA GLY A 54 37.99 -29.76 -0.74
C GLY A 54 37.54 -29.46 0.70
N GLN A 55 37.29 -28.19 1.05
CA GLN A 55 36.92 -27.78 2.42
C GLN A 55 35.42 -27.96 2.67
N MET A 56 34.96 -29.21 2.72
CA MET A 56 33.54 -29.56 2.75
C MET A 56 32.81 -29.12 4.03
N ASP A 57 33.50 -29.04 5.18
CA ASP A 57 32.89 -28.53 6.41
C ASP A 57 32.56 -27.04 6.34
N ALA A 58 33.45 -26.23 5.75
CA ALA A 58 33.20 -24.82 5.49
C ALA A 58 32.05 -24.63 4.49
N VAL A 59 32.01 -25.44 3.43
CA VAL A 59 30.91 -25.46 2.45
C VAL A 59 29.57 -25.74 3.13
N ARG A 60 29.51 -26.70 4.06
CA ARG A 60 28.28 -27.03 4.79
C ARG A 60 27.78 -25.87 5.64
N ILE A 61 28.68 -25.13 6.29
CA ILE A 61 28.34 -23.95 7.09
C ILE A 61 27.84 -22.82 6.18
N MET A 62 28.56 -22.51 5.11
CA MET A 62 28.18 -21.45 4.16
C MET A 62 26.87 -21.76 3.44
N ALA A 63 26.59 -23.03 3.13
CA ALA A 63 25.31 -23.44 2.52
C ALA A 63 24.12 -23.16 3.45
N LYS A 64 24.25 -23.38 4.76
CA LYS A 64 23.21 -23.00 5.74
C LYS A 64 22.99 -21.49 5.77
N ASP A 65 24.07 -20.71 5.68
CA ASP A 65 23.99 -19.25 5.65
C ASP A 65 23.36 -18.73 4.36
N LEU A 66 23.62 -19.38 3.21
CA LEU A 66 22.98 -19.09 1.94
C LEU A 66 21.45 -19.27 2.02
N VAL A 67 20.99 -20.40 2.56
CA VAL A 67 19.55 -20.67 2.73
C VAL A 67 18.91 -19.63 3.65
N ARG A 68 19.58 -19.28 4.74
CA ARG A 68 19.11 -18.23 5.67
C ARG A 68 19.01 -16.87 4.96
N THR A 69 20.02 -16.49 4.19
CA THR A 69 20.06 -15.23 3.43
C THR A 69 18.91 -15.16 2.44
N ARG A 70 18.67 -16.23 1.66
CA ARG A 70 17.53 -16.33 0.73
C ARG A 70 16.18 -16.17 1.43
N ARG A 71 16.02 -16.80 2.60
CA ARG A 71 14.81 -16.66 3.42
C ARG A 71 14.59 -15.21 3.85
N TYR A 72 15.65 -14.49 4.25
CA TYR A 72 15.54 -13.07 4.57
C TYR A 72 15.17 -12.24 3.34
N VAL A 73 15.81 -12.44 2.19
CA VAL A 73 15.46 -11.73 0.94
C VAL A 73 13.96 -11.89 0.63
N ARG A 74 13.42 -13.11 0.67
CA ARG A 74 11.98 -13.35 0.50
C ARG A 74 11.13 -12.61 1.54
N LYS A 75 11.53 -12.63 2.81
CA LYS A 75 10.84 -11.90 3.88
C LYS A 75 10.82 -10.38 3.64
N PHE A 76 11.91 -9.81 3.13
CA PHE A 76 11.97 -8.39 2.76
C PHE A 76 11.03 -8.05 1.60
N VAL A 77 10.93 -8.92 0.58
CA VAL A 77 9.97 -8.76 -0.52
C VAL A 77 8.53 -8.74 0.00
N LEU A 78 8.15 -9.73 0.82
CA LEU A 78 6.81 -9.80 1.41
C LEU A 78 6.50 -8.58 2.28
N MET A 79 7.46 -8.16 3.11
CA MET A 79 7.27 -7.00 3.98
C MET A 79 7.13 -5.69 3.19
N ARG A 80 7.86 -5.54 2.08
CA ARG A 80 7.68 -4.40 1.16
C ARG A 80 6.27 -4.41 0.56
N ALA A 81 5.80 -5.56 0.06
CA ALA A 81 4.45 -5.70 -0.50
C ALA A 81 3.37 -5.30 0.52
N ASN A 82 3.50 -5.76 1.77
CA ASN A 82 2.58 -5.38 2.84
C ASN A 82 2.58 -3.87 3.12
N ILE A 83 3.75 -3.22 3.16
CA ILE A 83 3.83 -1.76 3.34
C ILE A 83 3.22 -1.03 2.16
N GLN A 84 3.40 -1.53 0.93
CA GLN A 84 2.80 -0.98 -0.27
C GLN A 84 1.27 -1.06 -0.22
N ALA A 85 0.71 -2.21 0.20
CA ALA A 85 -0.72 -2.37 0.39
C ALA A 85 -1.28 -1.38 1.43
N VAL A 86 -0.60 -1.22 2.58
CA VAL A 86 -0.99 -0.22 3.60
C VAL A 86 -0.90 1.20 3.05
N SER A 87 0.13 1.50 2.26
CA SER A 87 0.29 2.80 1.58
C SER A 87 -0.87 3.11 0.63
N LEU A 88 -1.30 2.13 -0.18
CA LEU A 88 -2.46 2.28 -1.07
C LEU A 88 -3.74 2.52 -0.26
N LYS A 89 -3.95 1.77 0.82
CA LYS A 89 -5.11 1.98 1.71
C LYS A 89 -5.13 3.39 2.32
N ILE A 90 -3.98 3.93 2.72
CA ILE A 90 -3.87 5.32 3.19
C ILE A 90 -4.20 6.33 2.08
N GLN A 91 -3.78 6.06 0.85
CA GLN A 91 -4.12 6.90 -0.30
C GLN A 91 -5.64 6.91 -0.56
N THR A 92 -6.31 5.77 -0.50
CA THR A 92 -7.78 5.69 -0.59
C THR A 92 -8.46 6.47 0.53
N LEU A 93 -8.01 6.30 1.79
CA LEU A 93 -8.54 7.07 2.93
C LEU A 93 -8.40 8.58 2.75
N LYS A 94 -7.28 9.04 2.16
CA LYS A 94 -7.08 10.46 1.85
C LYS A 94 -8.08 10.95 0.80
N SER A 95 -8.29 10.20 -0.28
CA SER A 95 -9.27 10.52 -1.33
C SER A 95 -10.69 10.58 -0.77
N ASN A 96 -11.06 9.60 0.07
CA ASN A 96 -12.38 9.56 0.71
C ASN A 96 -12.58 10.75 1.67
N ASN A 97 -11.57 11.13 2.44
CA ASN A 97 -11.65 12.32 3.29
C ASN A 97 -11.79 13.61 2.47
N SER A 98 -11.04 13.77 1.37
CA SER A 98 -11.19 14.91 0.46
C SER A 98 -12.59 14.96 -0.16
N MET A 99 -13.13 13.81 -0.57
CA MET A 99 -14.48 13.70 -1.12
C MET A 99 -15.53 14.04 -0.06
N ALA A 100 -15.41 13.52 1.17
CA ALA A 100 -16.31 13.83 2.27
C ALA A 100 -16.30 15.33 2.62
N GLN A 101 -15.14 16.00 2.60
CA GLN A 101 -15.06 17.45 2.78
C GLN A 101 -15.72 18.23 1.64
N ALA A 102 -15.51 17.80 0.39
CA ALA A 102 -16.17 18.41 -0.77
C ALA A 102 -17.69 18.23 -0.69
N MET A 103 -18.16 17.03 -0.37
CA MET A 103 -19.58 16.71 -0.18
C MET A 103 -20.18 17.53 0.96
N LYS A 104 -19.48 17.70 2.09
CA LYS A 104 -19.94 18.59 3.17
C LYS A 104 -20.13 20.03 2.70
N GLY A 105 -19.24 20.53 1.84
CA GLY A 105 -19.38 21.84 1.20
C GLY A 105 -20.59 21.92 0.27
N VAL A 106 -20.79 20.90 -0.56
CA VAL A 106 -21.94 20.77 -1.48
C VAL A 106 -23.25 20.66 -0.71
N THR A 107 -23.36 19.80 0.30
CA THR A 107 -24.55 19.67 1.15
C THR A 107 -24.86 20.97 1.89
N LYS A 108 -23.85 21.69 2.37
CA LYS A 108 -24.04 23.00 3.00
C LYS A 108 -24.56 24.02 1.98
N ALA A 109 -23.99 24.06 0.78
CA ALA A 109 -24.45 24.91 -0.32
C ALA A 109 -25.88 24.57 -0.75
N MET A 110 -26.20 23.28 -0.91
CA MET A 110 -27.55 22.76 -1.20
C MET A 110 -28.53 23.08 -0.09
N GLY A 111 -28.14 23.04 1.19
CA GLY A 111 -28.99 23.45 2.30
C GLY A 111 -29.33 24.94 2.29
N THR A 112 -28.36 25.80 1.93
CA THR A 112 -28.62 27.23 1.67
C THR A 112 -29.45 27.47 0.42
N MET A 113 -29.25 26.69 -0.65
CA MET A 113 -30.06 26.75 -1.88
C MET A 113 -31.49 26.26 -1.67
N ASN A 114 -31.70 25.21 -0.85
CA ASN A 114 -33.02 24.66 -0.49
C ASN A 114 -33.85 25.66 0.33
N ARG A 115 -33.21 26.55 1.09
CA ARG A 115 -33.88 27.69 1.73
C ARG A 115 -34.34 28.76 0.73
N GLN A 116 -33.81 28.76 -0.50
CA GLN A 116 -34.11 29.76 -1.54
C GLN A 116 -34.88 29.19 -2.76
N LEU A 117 -34.90 27.87 -2.98
CA LEU A 117 -35.54 27.22 -4.12
C LEU A 117 -36.45 26.07 -3.67
N LYS A 118 -37.70 26.08 -4.18
CA LYS A 118 -38.81 25.19 -3.81
C LYS A 118 -38.47 23.69 -4.03
N LEU A 119 -39.05 22.86 -3.14
CA LEU A 119 -38.74 21.44 -2.85
C LEU A 119 -38.71 20.35 -3.97
N PRO A 120 -39.28 20.46 -5.19
CA PRO A 120 -39.38 19.27 -6.07
C PRO A 120 -38.08 18.78 -6.71
N GLN A 121 -37.05 19.63 -6.86
CA GLN A 121 -35.85 19.29 -7.64
C GLN A 121 -34.77 18.55 -6.82
N ILE A 122 -34.79 18.67 -5.48
CA ILE A 122 -33.80 18.03 -4.59
C ILE A 122 -34.01 16.53 -4.48
N GLN A 123 -35.26 16.05 -4.50
CA GLN A 123 -35.54 14.61 -4.52
C GLN A 123 -34.92 13.93 -5.74
N LYS A 124 -34.95 14.61 -6.90
CA LYS A 124 -34.37 14.10 -8.14
C LYS A 124 -32.84 14.00 -8.05
N ILE A 125 -32.18 15.00 -7.49
CA ILE A 125 -30.72 15.02 -7.32
C ILE A 125 -30.26 13.97 -6.29
N MET A 126 -31.01 13.78 -5.19
CA MET A 126 -30.69 12.74 -4.20
C MET A 126 -30.82 11.34 -4.79
N MET A 127 -31.87 11.10 -5.58
CA MET A 127 -32.10 9.83 -6.27
C MET A 127 -31.02 9.54 -7.34
N GLU A 128 -30.54 10.59 -8.01
CA GLU A 128 -29.48 10.50 -9.02
C GLU A 128 -28.10 10.32 -8.38
N PHE A 129 -27.89 10.86 -7.18
CA PHE A 129 -26.69 10.62 -6.37
C PHE A 129 -26.64 9.19 -5.83
N GLU A 130 -27.74 8.67 -5.27
CA GLU A 130 -27.82 7.27 -4.81
C GLU A 130 -27.52 6.30 -5.96
N ARG A 131 -28.12 6.54 -7.13
CA ARG A 131 -27.85 5.74 -8.34
C ARG A 131 -26.38 5.83 -8.79
N GLN A 132 -25.74 7.00 -8.71
CA GLN A 132 -24.33 7.16 -9.09
C GLN A 132 -23.39 6.52 -8.07
N ALA A 133 -23.72 6.58 -6.78
CA ALA A 133 -22.97 5.91 -5.71
C ALA A 133 -23.04 4.39 -5.86
N GLU A 134 -24.23 3.84 -6.13
CA GLU A 134 -24.43 2.41 -6.36
C GLU A 134 -23.70 1.92 -7.63
N ILE A 135 -23.69 2.72 -8.70
CA ILE A 135 -22.89 2.45 -9.90
C ILE A 135 -21.38 2.50 -9.59
N MET A 136 -20.95 3.35 -8.67
CA MET A 136 -19.54 3.44 -8.28
C MET A 136 -19.12 2.23 -7.45
N ASP A 137 -19.94 1.79 -6.48
CA ASP A 137 -19.71 0.57 -5.69
C ASP A 137 -19.66 -0.67 -6.60
N MET A 138 -20.59 -0.81 -7.55
CA MET A 138 -20.57 -1.88 -8.55
C MET A 138 -19.32 -1.85 -9.43
N LYS A 139 -18.82 -0.66 -9.80
CA LYS A 139 -17.60 -0.52 -10.60
C LYS A 139 -16.36 -0.88 -9.79
N GLU A 140 -16.35 -0.59 -8.50
CA GLU A 140 -15.27 -0.97 -7.60
C GLU A 140 -15.27 -2.50 -7.40
N GLU A 141 -16.44 -3.13 -7.28
CA GLU A 141 -16.59 -4.59 -7.20
C GLU A 141 -16.15 -5.28 -8.50
N MET A 142 -16.62 -4.82 -9.68
CA MET A 142 -16.17 -5.34 -10.98
C MET A 142 -14.68 -5.09 -11.26
N MET A 143 -14.11 -4.01 -10.74
CA MET A 143 -12.69 -3.72 -10.90
C MET A 143 -11.84 -4.58 -9.95
N ASN A 144 -12.34 -4.86 -8.74
CA ASN A 144 -11.70 -5.82 -7.84
C ASN A 144 -11.79 -7.24 -8.40
N ASP A 145 -12.93 -7.66 -8.95
CA ASP A 145 -13.08 -8.95 -9.62
C ASP A 145 -12.15 -9.07 -10.83
N ALA A 146 -12.03 -8.02 -11.66
CA ALA A 146 -11.11 -8.03 -12.81
C ALA A 146 -9.62 -7.99 -12.39
N ILE A 147 -9.32 -7.42 -11.22
CA ILE A 147 -7.96 -7.43 -10.66
C ILE A 147 -7.66 -8.80 -10.03
N ASP A 148 -8.62 -9.42 -9.36
CA ASP A 148 -8.48 -10.78 -8.81
C ASP A 148 -8.42 -11.84 -9.92
N ASP A 149 -9.15 -11.67 -11.02
CA ASP A 149 -9.11 -12.57 -12.20
C ASP A 149 -7.79 -12.38 -13.00
N ALA A 150 -7.24 -11.16 -13.03
CA ALA A 150 -5.94 -10.89 -13.64
C ALA A 150 -4.73 -11.22 -12.74
N MET A 151 -4.92 -11.32 -11.42
CA MET A 151 -3.89 -11.74 -10.45
C MET A 151 -4.01 -13.22 -10.06
N GLY A 152 -5.16 -13.86 -10.29
CA GLY A 152 -5.45 -15.26 -9.97
C GLY A 152 -4.91 -16.27 -10.98
N ASP A 153 -4.48 -15.85 -12.16
CA ASP A 153 -3.95 -16.73 -13.21
C ASP A 153 -2.40 -16.88 -13.17
N GLU A 154 -1.71 -16.32 -12.18
CA GLU A 154 -0.25 -16.52 -11.97
C GLU A 154 0.10 -17.42 -10.76
N GLU A 155 -0.89 -17.94 -10.01
CA GLU A 155 -0.63 -18.85 -8.87
C GLU A 155 -0.96 -20.34 -9.12
N ASP A 156 -1.56 -20.73 -10.25
CA ASP A 156 -2.00 -22.12 -10.53
C ASP A 156 -1.35 -22.79 -11.76
N GLU A 157 -0.06 -22.53 -12.03
CA GLU A 157 0.76 -23.45 -12.86
C GLU A 157 2.11 -23.72 -12.19
N GLU A 158 2.14 -24.56 -11.16
CA GLU A 158 3.26 -25.46 -10.82
C GLU A 158 2.85 -26.41 -9.65
N GLU A 159 1.99 -27.40 -9.96
CA GLU A 159 2.12 -28.75 -9.39
C GLU A 159 3.05 -29.60 -10.27
#